data_AF-A0A258NPQ1-F1
#
_entry.id   AF-A0A258NPQ1-F1
#
_cell.length_a   1.000
_cell.length_b   1.000
_cell.length_c   1.000
_cell.angle_alpha   90.00
_cell.angle_beta   90.00
_cell.angle_gamma   90.00
#
_symmetry.space_group_name_H-M   'P 1'
#
loop_
_entity.id
_entity.type
_entity.pdbx_description
1 polymer ?
#
loop_
_entity_poly.entity_id
_entity_poly.type
_entity_poly.pdbx_seq_one_letter_code
_entity_poly.pdbx_strand_id
1 'polypeptide(L)'
;MKLFCALALLVICGSAAAHSGGTDAQGCHTNRKTGDYHCHDSKGASAAAAPRQAAPTPSGGPTCYTGPRGGTYTITKSGRKNYAGC
;
A
#
# COMPACT_ATOMS: atom_id res chain seq x y z
N MET A 1 45.87 -16.41 -21.33
CA MET A 1 45.82 -15.12 -20.60
C MET A 1 44.54 -14.33 -20.89
N LYS A 2 44.26 -13.89 -22.13
CA LYS A 2 43.06 -13.07 -22.43
C LYS A 2 41.71 -13.74 -22.13
N LEU A 3 41.59 -15.04 -22.42
CA LEU A 3 40.37 -15.83 -22.19
C LEU A 3 40.08 -16.02 -20.68
N PHE A 4 41.13 -16.16 -19.87
CA PHE A 4 41.02 -16.29 -18.41
C PHE A 4 40.56 -14.98 -17.76
N CYS A 5 41.06 -13.83 -18.25
CA CYS A 5 40.60 -12.52 -17.78
C CYS A 5 39.13 -12.26 -18.14
N ALA A 6 38.70 -12.65 -19.34
CA ALA A 6 37.31 -12.49 -19.77
C ALA A 6 36.34 -13.35 -18.94
N LEU A 7 36.72 -14.60 -18.63
CA LEU A 7 35.91 -15.49 -17.80
C LEU A 7 35.81 -15.00 -16.35
N ALA A 8 36.89 -14.44 -15.79
CA ALA A 8 36.89 -13.88 -14.45
C ALA A 8 35.95 -12.66 -14.30
N LEU A 9 35.88 -11.79 -15.32
CA LEU A 9 34.98 -10.63 -15.33
C LEU A 9 33.50 -11.02 -15.36
N LEU A 10 33.15 -12.12 -16.03
CA LEU A 10 31.76 -12.56 -16.20
C LEU A 10 31.16 -13.09 -14.89
N VAL A 11 31.98 -13.71 -14.03
CA VAL A 11 31.57 -14.24 -12.72
C VAL A 11 31.25 -13.12 -11.72
N ILE A 12 31.87 -11.95 -11.82
CA ILE A 12 31.71 -10.86 -10.84
C ILE A 12 30.36 -10.13 -11.02
N CYS A 13 29.75 -10.17 -12.20
CA CYS A 13 28.57 -9.37 -12.54
C CYS A 13 27.21 -10.00 -12.13
N GLY A 14 27.20 -11.23 -11.60
CA GLY A 14 25.97 -12.02 -11.42
C GLY A 14 25.19 -11.81 -10.11
N SER A 15 25.66 -10.95 -9.20
CA SER A 15 25.13 -10.89 -7.83
C SER A 15 24.20 -9.69 -7.63
N ALA A 16 22.92 -9.83 -7.99
CA ALA A 16 21.88 -8.84 -7.69
C ALA A 16 20.89 -9.42 -6.66
N ALA A 17 20.90 -8.91 -5.44
CA ALA A 17 19.96 -9.30 -4.40
C ALA A 17 18.61 -8.60 -4.61
N ALA A 18 17.53 -9.37 -4.72
CA ALA A 18 16.18 -8.82 -4.81
C ALA A 18 15.77 -8.21 -3.46
N HIS A 19 15.65 -6.89 -3.41
CA HIS A 19 15.13 -6.15 -2.25
C HIS A 19 13.60 -6.25 -2.17
N SER A 20 13.05 -6.40 -0.97
CA SER A 20 11.61 -6.35 -0.69
C SER A 20 11.07 -4.96 -1.02
N GLY A 21 10.22 -4.86 -2.03
CA GLY A 21 9.77 -3.61 -2.65
C GLY A 21 8.81 -2.75 -1.82
N GLY A 22 9.21 -2.32 -0.63
CA GLY A 22 8.53 -1.27 0.12
C GLY A 22 7.21 -1.69 0.77
N THR A 23 7.17 -2.89 1.35
CA THR A 23 6.11 -3.33 2.26
C THR A 23 6.51 -3.05 3.71
N ASP A 24 5.53 -2.84 4.59
CA ASP A 24 5.76 -2.71 6.04
C ASP A 24 6.17 -4.05 6.68
N ALA A 25 6.37 -4.04 8.00
CA ALA A 25 6.75 -5.22 8.79
C ALA A 25 5.72 -6.36 8.72
N GLN A 26 4.50 -6.09 8.25
CA GLN A 26 3.42 -7.07 8.06
C GLN A 26 3.32 -7.55 6.60
N GLY A 27 4.19 -7.08 5.70
CA GLY A 27 4.15 -7.45 4.28
C GLY A 27 3.08 -6.70 3.48
N CYS A 28 2.63 -5.53 3.96
CA CYS A 28 1.59 -4.74 3.33
C CYS A 28 2.07 -3.39 2.79
N HIS A 29 1.31 -2.77 1.88
CA HIS A 29 1.61 -1.46 1.32
C HIS A 29 0.33 -0.64 1.09
N THR A 30 0.46 0.69 1.15
CA THR A 30 -0.64 1.61 0.80
C THR A 30 -0.45 2.14 -0.62
N ASN A 31 -1.46 1.97 -1.47
CA ASN A 31 -1.48 2.56 -2.80
C ASN A 31 -1.62 4.09 -2.69
N ARG A 32 -0.57 4.81 -3.06
CA ARG A 32 -0.56 6.29 -2.96
C ARG A 32 -1.59 6.99 -3.85
N LYS A 33 -2.08 6.35 -4.91
CA LYS A 33 -3.10 6.92 -5.80
C LYS A 33 -4.51 6.82 -5.23
N THR A 34 -4.84 5.69 -4.62
CA THR A 34 -6.21 5.39 -4.17
C THR A 34 -6.38 5.48 -2.65
N GLY A 35 -5.31 5.26 -1.89
CA GLY A 35 -5.34 5.13 -0.43
C GLY A 35 -5.62 3.70 0.05
N ASP A 36 -5.76 2.74 -0.86
CA ASP A 36 -6.07 1.35 -0.52
C ASP A 36 -4.87 0.65 0.12
N TYR A 37 -5.13 -0.16 1.14
CA TYR A 37 -4.11 -0.94 1.85
C TYR A 37 -4.12 -2.39 1.35
N HIS A 38 -2.97 -2.86 0.87
CA HIS A 38 -2.81 -4.15 0.21
C HIS A 38 -1.71 -4.96 0.89
N CYS A 39 -2.07 -6.15 1.39
CA CYS A 39 -1.11 -7.09 1.97
C CYS A 39 -0.71 -8.15 0.95
N HIS A 40 0.59 -8.41 0.85
CA HIS A 40 1.17 -9.49 0.03
C HIS A 40 1.60 -10.64 0.96
N ASP A 41 0.66 -11.22 1.67
CA ASP A 41 0.94 -12.42 2.45
C ASP A 41 1.05 -13.63 1.50
N SER A 42 2.21 -14.28 1.48
CA SER A 42 2.44 -15.47 0.63
C SER A 42 2.02 -16.78 1.30
N LYS A 43 1.45 -16.76 2.51
CA LYS A 43 0.98 -17.96 3.22
C LYS A 43 -0.22 -17.67 4.12
N GLY A 44 -1.40 -17.65 3.49
CA GLY A 44 -2.63 -18.07 4.17
C GLY A 44 -3.33 -17.00 5.00
N ALA A 45 -3.85 -15.96 4.34
CA ALA A 45 -5.00 -15.22 4.86
C ALA A 45 -5.94 -14.84 3.72
N SER A 46 -6.52 -15.86 3.08
CA SER A 46 -7.92 -15.69 2.70
C SER A 46 -8.70 -15.41 3.98
N ALA A 47 -9.46 -14.31 3.98
CA ALA A 47 -10.35 -13.84 5.06
C ALA A 47 -9.71 -13.05 6.22
N ALA A 48 -9.32 -11.81 5.94
CA ALA A 48 -9.82 -10.70 6.75
C ALA A 48 -10.66 -9.83 5.82
N ALA A 49 -11.97 -9.90 6.02
CA ALA A 49 -12.95 -9.16 5.29
C ALA A 49 -12.54 -7.67 5.23
N ALA A 50 -12.53 -7.10 4.02
CA ALA A 50 -12.87 -5.69 3.90
C ALA A 50 -14.12 -5.48 4.78
N PRO A 51 -14.20 -4.44 5.63
CA PRO A 51 -15.51 -4.08 6.11
C PRO A 51 -16.30 -3.78 4.85
N ARG A 52 -17.20 -4.71 4.48
CA ARG A 52 -18.30 -4.41 3.58
C ARG A 52 -18.87 -3.16 4.19
N GLN A 53 -18.76 -2.03 3.50
CA GLN A 53 -19.34 -0.78 3.94
C GLN A 53 -20.79 -1.11 4.25
N ALA A 54 -21.10 -1.25 5.55
CA ALA A 54 -22.48 -1.31 5.98
C ALA A 54 -23.08 -0.04 5.39
N ALA A 55 -24.14 -0.20 4.59
CA ALA A 55 -24.85 0.91 3.99
C ALA A 55 -24.96 2.01 5.04
N PRO A 56 -24.52 3.25 4.76
CA PRO A 56 -24.43 4.27 5.78
C PRO A 56 -25.83 4.44 6.38
N THR A 57 -25.98 4.03 7.64
CA THR A 57 -27.13 4.44 8.44
C THR A 57 -27.09 5.97 8.48
N PRO A 58 -28.20 6.67 8.18
CA PRO A 58 -28.22 8.12 8.17
C PRO A 58 -28.21 8.62 9.61
N SER A 59 -27.06 8.50 10.27
CA SER A 59 -26.76 9.20 11.50
C SER A 59 -26.35 10.61 11.10
N GLY A 60 -27.07 11.62 11.58
CA GLY A 60 -26.99 13.02 11.16
C GLY A 60 -25.66 13.76 11.43
N GLY A 61 -24.54 13.04 11.53
CA GLY A 61 -23.19 13.57 11.58
C GLY A 61 -22.49 13.50 10.21
N PRO A 62 -21.41 14.27 10.02
CA PRO A 62 -20.62 14.22 8.79
C PRO A 62 -19.98 12.83 8.63
N THR A 63 -20.13 12.22 7.45
CA THR A 63 -19.45 10.97 7.13
C THR A 63 -17.94 11.17 7.10
N CYS A 64 -17.25 10.41 7.94
CA CYS A 64 -15.80 10.31 7.97
C CYS A 64 -15.29 9.34 6.90
N TYR A 65 -14.25 9.75 6.20
CA TYR A 65 -13.51 8.92 5.25
C TYR A 65 -12.04 8.89 5.63
N THR A 66 -11.37 7.75 5.46
CA THR A 66 -9.93 7.64 5.65
C THR A 66 -9.19 8.26 4.48
N GLY A 67 -8.26 9.17 4.75
CA GLY A 67 -7.49 9.91 3.77
C GLY A 67 -6.17 9.24 3.39
N PRO A 68 -5.58 9.64 2.26
CA PRO A 68 -4.35 9.04 1.70
C PRO A 68 -3.10 9.24 2.56
N ARG A 69 -3.18 10.04 3.63
CA ARG A 69 -2.10 10.32 4.59
C ARG A 69 -2.33 9.65 5.95
N GLY A 70 -3.31 8.75 6.06
CA GLY A 70 -3.66 8.07 7.32
C GLY A 70 -4.53 8.89 8.29
N GLY A 71 -4.88 10.14 7.96
CA GLY A 71 -5.84 10.96 8.72
C GLY A 71 -7.26 10.89 8.14
N THR A 72 -8.28 11.38 8.86
CA THR A 72 -9.67 11.39 8.40
C THR A 72 -10.04 12.66 7.63
N TYR A 73 -11.05 12.57 6.76
CA TYR A 73 -11.62 13.73 6.06
C TYR A 73 -13.13 13.60 5.90
N THR A 74 -13.81 14.74 5.74
CA THR A 74 -15.25 14.80 5.43
C THR A 74 -15.49 15.30 4.01
N ILE A 75 -16.64 14.97 3.43
CA ILE A 75 -17.08 15.49 2.13
C ILE A 75 -18.14 16.57 2.36
N THR A 76 -17.82 17.81 1.99
CA THR A 76 -18.76 18.93 2.08
C THR A 76 -19.93 18.77 1.09
N LYS A 77 -21.03 19.51 1.28
CA LYS A 77 -22.18 19.50 0.35
C LYS A 77 -21.80 19.87 -1.10
N SER A 78 -20.70 20.60 -1.30
CA SER A 78 -20.17 20.95 -2.63
C SER A 78 -19.20 19.92 -3.21
N GLY A 79 -19.01 18.78 -2.54
CA GLY A 79 -18.11 17.70 -2.98
C GLY A 79 -16.62 17.91 -2.67
N ARG A 80 -16.25 19.02 -2.01
CA ARG A 80 -14.85 19.27 -1.61
C ARG A 80 -14.48 18.44 -0.38
N LYS A 81 -13.25 17.93 -0.36
CA LYS A 81 -12.65 17.20 0.78
C LYS A 81 -12.17 18.19 1.85
N ASN A 82 -12.53 17.96 3.10
CA ASN A 82 -12.04 18.72 4.25
C ASN A 82 -11.22 17.81 5.18
N TYR A 83 -9.93 18.10 5.31
CA TYR A 83 -8.96 17.33 6.11
C TYR A 83 -8.75 17.91 7.52
N ALA A 84 -9.56 18.86 7.97
CA ALA A 84 -9.54 19.35 9.35
C ALA A 84 -10.01 18.29 10.38
N GLY A 85 -10.28 17.07 9.92
CA GLY A 85 -10.80 15.96 10.70
C GLY A 85 -12.31 15.83 10.58
N CYS A 86 -12.76 14.74 11.16
CA CYS A 86 -14.04 14.60 11.81
C CYS A 86 -13.73 14.18 13.26
#